data_AF-A0A349HI17-F1
#
_entry.id   AF-A0A349HI17-F1
#
_cell.length_a   1.000
_cell.length_b   1.000
_cell.length_c   1.000
_cell.angle_alpha   90.00
_cell.angle_beta   90.00
_cell.angle_gamma   90.00
#
_symmetry.space_group_name_H-M   'P 1'
#
loop_
_entity.id
_entity.type
_entity.pdbx_description
1 polymer ?
#
loop_
_entity_poly.entity_id
_entity_poly.type
_entity_poly.pdbx_seq_one_letter_code
_entity_poly.pdbx_strand_id
1 'polypeptide(L)'
;MKRINRLADRRYNDPNGFTNEQARELSFLSHEIGRQIGLLINRQGKPEMILVGDPGSIYIPELPRARQSEGRLRGLRLLHTHISGENLSEEDLMDMVFLRLDSVTVVASDPHGEPDFVQFAYLLPPGAGSKPYEQLPPVRWDRADMDLPSQIKALEDEFRRADRTRDTSDKRERAIVVSVSQDPKSIQERSLDELEDLADTAGLKVEGRLVQRIRKLNPKFIMGKGKLAELEVIALQADAEVILFDQELSAAQMRNLAKLTERKIIDRTQLILDIFAQHATTRAGKLQVEMAQLKYTMPRLVGKNRAMSRLMGGIGGRGPGETKLEIDRRRIKDKLTKLGNELKKVSRQRGFTRERRARAGVPVVSLVGYTNAGKSTLLNTLTNSGVLAEDKLFATLDPTSRRIRFPREQELILTDTVGFIRQLPKELKEAFRATLEELEAADVLLHVCDSSHPEVDEQIAAVNNIVEDMKLNDVVTILVLNKWDKLDDEQRELMQNNYPQGIPSSAVNRRSLNILVEEILNAIDRLGHEF
;
A
#
# COMPACT_ATOMS: atom_id res chain seq x y z
N MET A 1 -8.39 -15.92 43.70
CA MET A 1 -8.98 -14.58 43.42
C MET A 1 -8.45 -13.45 44.31
N LYS A 2 -8.71 -13.42 45.64
CA LYS A 2 -8.21 -12.32 46.49
C LYS A 2 -6.68 -12.13 46.46
N ARG A 3 -5.91 -13.23 46.42
CA ARG A 3 -4.44 -13.20 46.29
C ARG A 3 -3.98 -12.66 44.93
N ILE A 4 -4.61 -13.10 43.84
CA ILE A 4 -4.33 -12.58 42.49
C ILE A 4 -4.62 -11.09 42.39
N ASN A 5 -5.73 -10.59 42.95
CA ASN A 5 -6.04 -9.16 42.91
C ASN A 5 -4.99 -8.31 43.64
N ARG A 6 -4.33 -8.84 44.70
CA ARG A 6 -3.25 -8.13 45.39
C ARG A 6 -2.04 -7.89 44.50
N LEU A 7 -1.86 -8.67 43.43
CA LEU A 7 -0.78 -8.43 42.47
C LEU A 7 -0.94 -7.07 41.78
N ALA A 8 -2.17 -6.57 41.57
CA ALA A 8 -2.44 -5.30 40.90
C ALA A 8 -2.04 -4.07 41.74
N ASP A 9 -2.07 -4.22 43.07
CA ASP A 9 -1.74 -3.13 44.01
C ASP A 9 -0.23 -3.04 44.27
N ARG A 10 0.56 -4.03 43.83
CA ARG A 10 2.02 -4.06 44.00
C ARG A 10 2.75 -3.18 42.98
N ARG A 11 4.00 -2.88 43.31
CA ARG A 11 4.96 -2.23 42.40
C ARG A 11 6.09 -3.19 42.06
N TYR A 12 6.43 -3.21 40.79
CA TYR A 12 7.45 -4.04 40.18
C TYR A 12 8.54 -3.09 39.66
N ASN A 13 9.23 -2.41 40.58
CA ASN A 13 10.25 -1.40 40.27
C ASN A 13 11.69 -1.92 40.39
N ASP A 14 11.85 -3.19 40.75
CA ASP A 14 13.15 -3.84 40.79
C ASP A 14 13.84 -3.73 39.42
N PRO A 15 15.16 -3.54 39.35
CA PRO A 15 15.90 -3.54 38.08
C PRO A 15 15.58 -4.77 37.21
N ASN A 16 15.45 -5.95 37.84
CA ASN A 16 15.08 -7.21 37.18
C ASN A 16 13.62 -7.26 36.73
N GLY A 17 12.82 -6.26 37.09
CA GLY A 17 11.40 -6.17 36.84
C GLY A 17 10.53 -6.90 37.85
N PHE A 18 11.11 -7.65 38.78
CA PHE A 18 10.44 -8.29 39.90
C PHE A 18 11.44 -8.55 41.03
N THR A 19 10.95 -8.67 42.25
CA THR A 19 11.74 -9.14 43.41
C THR A 19 11.67 -10.66 43.53
N ASN A 20 12.63 -11.26 44.23
CA ASN A 20 12.65 -12.71 44.50
C ASN A 20 11.36 -13.20 45.19
N GLU A 21 10.78 -12.40 46.08
CA GLU A 21 9.50 -12.73 46.73
C GLU A 21 8.33 -12.70 45.73
N GLN A 22 8.31 -11.73 44.81
CA GLN A 22 7.28 -11.61 43.78
C GLN A 22 7.37 -12.76 42.75
N ALA A 23 8.58 -13.18 42.36
CA ALA A 23 8.76 -14.34 41.48
C ALA A 23 8.20 -15.62 42.10
N ARG A 24 8.53 -15.88 43.38
CA ARG A 24 7.96 -17.02 44.13
C ARG A 24 6.45 -16.93 44.26
N GLU A 25 5.92 -15.76 44.60
CA GLU A 25 4.48 -15.56 44.74
C GLU A 25 3.74 -15.83 43.42
N LEU A 26 4.27 -15.33 42.29
CA LEU A 26 3.70 -15.56 40.97
C LEU A 26 3.74 -17.05 40.57
N SER A 27 4.92 -17.68 40.72
CA SER A 27 5.15 -19.10 40.43
C SER A 27 4.19 -19.98 41.24
N PHE A 28 4.13 -19.77 42.55
CA PHE A 28 3.27 -20.53 43.45
C PHE A 28 1.79 -20.33 43.14
N LEU A 29 1.35 -19.08 42.92
CA LEU A 29 -0.03 -18.79 42.55
C LEU A 29 -0.43 -19.45 41.23
N SER A 30 0.47 -19.44 40.25
CA SER A 30 0.25 -20.07 38.94
C SER A 30 0.14 -21.59 39.04
N HIS A 31 1.04 -22.21 39.82
CA HIS A 31 1.00 -23.64 40.10
C HIS A 31 -0.27 -24.06 40.85
N GLU A 32 -0.66 -23.32 41.89
CA GLU A 32 -1.85 -23.61 42.72
C GLU A 32 -3.15 -23.58 41.89
N ILE A 33 -3.25 -22.68 40.91
CA ILE A 33 -4.42 -22.58 40.03
C ILE A 33 -4.30 -23.45 38.77
N GLY A 34 -3.14 -24.07 38.54
CA GLY A 34 -2.84 -24.85 37.34
C GLY A 34 -2.94 -24.05 36.04
N ARG A 35 -2.69 -22.74 36.07
CA ARG A 35 -2.81 -21.83 34.92
C ARG A 35 -1.71 -20.79 34.92
N GLN A 36 -1.21 -20.42 33.75
CA GLN A 36 -0.23 -19.35 33.61
C GLN A 36 -0.82 -18.01 34.08
N ILE A 37 -0.02 -17.22 34.79
CA ILE A 37 -0.37 -15.86 35.23
C ILE A 37 0.57 -14.89 34.53
N GLY A 38 0.01 -13.86 33.91
CA GLY A 38 0.75 -12.79 33.26
C GLY A 38 0.40 -11.42 33.86
N LEU A 39 1.38 -10.53 33.87
CA LEU A 39 1.25 -9.15 34.31
C LEU A 39 1.75 -8.25 33.18
N LEU A 40 0.88 -7.38 32.68
CA LEU A 40 1.29 -6.25 31.84
C LEU A 40 1.61 -5.09 32.76
N ILE A 41 2.89 -4.73 32.83
CA ILE A 41 3.44 -3.77 33.78
C ILE A 41 3.92 -2.55 33.00
N ASN A 42 3.49 -1.36 33.41
CA ASN A 42 3.98 -0.13 32.82
C ASN A 42 5.36 0.28 33.35
N ARG A 43 5.96 1.30 32.75
CA ARG A 43 7.30 1.80 33.13
C ARG A 43 7.43 2.32 34.56
N GLN A 44 6.32 2.63 35.23
CA GLN A 44 6.29 2.99 36.66
C GLN A 44 6.22 1.75 37.57
N GLY A 45 6.38 0.56 37.00
CA GLY A 45 6.27 -0.74 37.65
C GLY A 45 4.87 -1.05 38.15
N LYS A 46 3.83 -0.38 37.67
CA LYS A 46 2.45 -0.67 38.04
C LYS A 46 1.85 -1.68 37.05
N PRO A 47 1.25 -2.79 37.52
CA PRO A 47 0.45 -3.66 36.67
C PRO A 47 -0.78 -2.90 36.15
N GLU A 48 -0.92 -2.81 34.84
CA GLU A 48 -2.13 -2.30 34.18
C GLU A 48 -3.16 -3.40 33.97
N MET A 49 -2.69 -4.63 33.77
CA MET A 49 -3.55 -5.78 33.54
C MET A 49 -2.94 -7.04 34.13
N ILE A 50 -3.79 -7.86 34.74
CA ILE A 50 -3.47 -9.22 35.14
C ILE A 50 -4.16 -10.16 34.15
N LEU A 51 -3.39 -11.09 33.62
CA LEU A 51 -3.81 -12.11 32.68
C LEU A 51 -3.78 -13.46 33.40
N VAL A 52 -4.82 -14.25 33.21
CA VAL A 52 -4.87 -15.63 33.68
C VAL A 52 -5.20 -16.49 32.47
N GLY A 53 -4.24 -17.31 32.07
CA GLY A 53 -4.31 -18.13 30.88
C GLY A 53 -4.82 -19.55 31.15
N ASP A 54 -4.37 -20.43 30.27
CA ASP A 54 -4.47 -21.88 30.37
C ASP A 54 -3.07 -22.44 30.79
N PRO A 55 -2.89 -23.77 30.95
CA PRO A 55 -1.61 -24.32 31.40
C PRO A 55 -0.41 -24.04 30.47
N GLY A 56 -0.65 -23.84 29.17
CA GLY A 56 0.39 -23.69 28.16
C GLY A 56 0.31 -22.42 27.31
N SER A 57 -0.58 -21.48 27.62
CA SER A 57 -0.65 -20.20 26.91
C SER A 57 -1.39 -19.12 27.70
N ILE A 58 -1.06 -17.87 27.39
CA ILE A 58 -1.77 -16.68 27.87
C ILE A 58 -2.39 -15.94 26.69
N TYR A 59 -3.68 -15.63 26.81
CA TYR A 59 -4.34 -14.74 25.86
C TYR A 59 -4.20 -13.28 26.32
N ILE A 60 -3.43 -12.49 25.57
CA ILE A 60 -3.36 -11.05 25.78
C ILE A 60 -4.51 -10.38 25.02
N PRO A 61 -5.46 -9.71 25.70
CA PRO A 61 -6.55 -9.03 25.02
C PRO A 61 -6.04 -7.82 24.24
N GLU A 62 -6.88 -7.30 23.34
CA GLU A 62 -6.59 -6.04 22.65
C GLU A 62 -6.35 -4.92 23.65
N LEU A 63 -5.12 -4.40 23.63
CA LEU A 63 -4.74 -3.26 24.45
C LEU A 63 -5.27 -1.96 23.81
N PRO A 64 -5.61 -0.94 24.62
CA PRO A 64 -5.97 0.38 24.09
C PRO A 64 -4.86 0.91 23.18
N ARG A 65 -5.25 1.63 22.13
CA ARG A 65 -4.29 2.26 21.23
C ARG A 65 -3.33 3.14 22.03
N ALA A 66 -2.04 2.88 21.91
CA ALA A 66 -1.02 3.79 22.40
C ALA A 66 -1.21 5.14 21.70
N ARG A 67 -1.05 6.26 22.42
CA ARG A 67 -1.04 7.58 21.77
C ARG A 67 0.14 7.59 20.79
N GLN A 68 -0.14 7.83 19.52
CA GLN A 68 0.88 7.87 18.44
C GLN A 68 2.02 8.86 18.73
N SER A 69 1.89 9.76 19.71
CA SER A 69 2.86 10.79 20.05
C SER A 69 3.90 10.42 21.12
N GLU A 70 3.78 9.26 21.79
CA GLU A 70 4.69 8.90 22.90
C GLU A 70 5.27 7.48 22.73
N GLY A 71 6.27 7.37 21.83
CA GLY A 71 7.15 6.20 21.76
C GLY A 71 6.77 5.15 20.71
N ARG A 72 7.79 4.58 20.05
CA ARG A 72 7.64 3.43 19.13
C ARG A 72 7.29 2.14 19.86
N LEU A 73 7.66 2.06 21.14
CA LEU A 73 7.28 1.00 22.07
C LEU A 73 6.05 1.41 22.88
N ARG A 74 5.28 0.43 23.35
CA ARG A 74 4.03 0.65 24.06
C ARG A 74 4.23 1.11 25.51
N GLY A 75 5.44 1.01 26.06
CA GLY A 75 5.72 1.34 27.46
C GLY A 75 5.20 0.31 28.44
N LEU A 76 4.97 -0.91 27.95
CA LEU A 76 4.48 -2.05 28.71
C LEU A 76 5.45 -3.21 28.55
N ARG A 77 5.72 -3.92 29.64
CA ARG A 77 6.42 -5.20 29.64
C ARG A 77 5.51 -6.30 30.14
N LEU A 78 5.70 -7.50 29.61
CA LEU A 78 4.98 -8.69 30.04
C LEU A 78 5.86 -9.51 30.97
N LEU A 79 5.40 -9.73 32.21
CA LEU A 79 5.98 -10.70 33.14
C LEU A 79 4.98 -11.84 33.30
N HIS A 80 5.31 -13.06 32.89
CA HIS A 80 4.40 -14.20 33.01
C HIS A 80 5.07 -15.50 33.43
N THR A 81 4.27 -16.47 33.87
CA THR A 81 4.74 -17.76 34.37
C THR A 81 4.57 -18.88 33.36
N HIS A 82 5.54 -19.79 33.30
CA HIS A 82 5.44 -21.07 32.59
C HIS A 82 5.48 -22.22 33.59
N ILE A 83 4.42 -23.01 33.66
CA ILE A 83 4.25 -24.06 34.68
C ILE A 83 5.02 -25.33 34.31
N SER A 84 5.24 -25.57 33.01
CA SER A 84 5.88 -26.80 32.50
C SER A 84 7.41 -26.70 32.45
N GLY A 85 8.01 -25.66 33.02
CA GLY A 85 9.46 -25.43 32.96
C GLY A 85 9.98 -25.09 31.56
N GLU A 86 9.13 -24.59 30.67
CA GLU A 86 9.49 -24.29 29.27
C GLU A 86 10.09 -22.89 29.11
N ASN A 87 11.03 -22.76 28.16
CA ASN A 87 11.62 -21.48 27.75
C ASN A 87 10.57 -20.56 27.11
N LEU A 88 10.95 -19.31 26.80
CA LEU A 88 10.16 -18.41 25.96
C LEU A 88 9.73 -19.13 24.67
N SER A 89 8.42 -19.16 24.45
CA SER A 89 7.84 -19.77 23.27
C SER A 89 7.91 -18.82 22.08
N GLU A 90 7.74 -19.36 20.86
CA GLU A 90 7.55 -18.49 19.69
C GLU A 90 6.28 -17.62 19.82
N GLU A 91 5.26 -18.06 20.56
CA GLU A 91 4.04 -17.26 20.77
C GLU A 91 4.36 -15.99 21.57
N ASP A 92 5.14 -16.11 22.65
CA ASP A 92 5.51 -14.99 23.53
C ASP A 92 6.34 -13.94 22.78
N LEU A 93 7.31 -14.39 21.98
CA LEU A 93 8.17 -13.52 21.18
C LEU A 93 7.36 -12.76 20.12
N MET A 94 6.40 -13.45 19.50
CA MET A 94 5.55 -12.84 18.48
C MET A 94 4.56 -11.84 19.09
N ASP A 95 4.00 -12.15 20.25
CA ASP A 95 3.14 -11.24 21.00
C ASP A 95 3.92 -9.99 21.44
N MET A 96 5.17 -10.13 21.90
CA MET A 96 6.04 -8.99 22.19
C MET A 96 6.21 -8.07 20.98
N VAL A 97 6.50 -8.62 19.81
CA VAL A 97 6.67 -7.84 18.56
C VAL A 97 5.36 -7.17 18.15
N PHE A 98 4.25 -7.90 18.07
CA PHE A 98 2.97 -7.34 17.59
C PHE A 98 2.36 -6.32 18.54
N LEU A 99 2.48 -6.55 19.85
CA LEU A 99 1.98 -5.62 20.86
C LEU A 99 2.97 -4.50 21.14
N ARG A 100 4.17 -4.54 20.53
CA ARG A 100 5.27 -3.58 20.70
C ARG A 100 5.65 -3.41 22.17
N LEU A 101 5.70 -4.52 22.89
CA LEU A 101 6.08 -4.53 24.31
C LEU A 101 7.57 -4.24 24.44
N ASP A 102 7.91 -3.49 25.48
CA ASP A 102 9.30 -3.12 25.79
C ASP A 102 10.14 -4.39 26.04
N SER A 103 9.56 -5.39 26.71
CA SER A 103 10.16 -6.71 26.94
C SER A 103 9.12 -7.77 27.29
N VAL A 104 9.49 -9.05 27.14
CA VAL A 104 8.80 -10.19 27.74
C VAL A 104 9.74 -10.94 28.69
N THR A 105 9.20 -11.38 29.82
CA THR A 105 9.92 -12.11 30.87
C THR A 105 9.09 -13.31 31.31
N VAL A 106 9.66 -14.49 31.14
CA VAL A 106 9.10 -15.76 31.63
C VAL A 106 9.73 -16.11 32.96
N VAL A 107 8.92 -16.46 33.95
CA VAL A 107 9.31 -17.17 35.17
C VAL A 107 8.89 -18.64 35.02
N ALA A 108 9.86 -19.51 34.74
CA ALA A 108 9.63 -20.93 34.61
C ALA A 108 9.62 -21.59 36.00
N SER A 109 8.58 -22.38 36.25
CA SER A 109 8.37 -23.09 37.53
C SER A 109 8.79 -24.55 37.41
N ASP A 110 9.26 -25.11 38.52
CA ASP A 110 9.46 -26.54 38.67
C ASP A 110 8.12 -27.28 38.94
N PRO A 111 8.10 -28.62 38.95
CA PRO A 111 6.90 -29.40 39.26
C PRO A 111 6.30 -29.19 40.65
N HIS A 112 7.00 -28.51 41.57
CA HIS A 112 6.55 -28.18 42.92
C HIS A 112 6.02 -26.73 43.02
N GLY A 113 6.06 -25.96 41.93
CA GLY A 113 5.60 -24.58 41.88
C GLY A 113 6.62 -23.56 42.38
N GLU A 114 7.85 -23.96 42.64
CA GLU A 114 8.96 -23.04 42.92
C GLU A 114 9.54 -22.53 41.59
N PRO A 115 9.97 -21.27 41.52
CA PRO A 115 10.66 -20.76 40.32
C PRO A 115 12.00 -21.50 40.15
N ASP A 116 12.33 -21.88 38.91
CA ASP A 116 13.57 -22.57 38.54
C ASP A 116 14.51 -21.62 37.79
N PHE A 117 14.02 -21.04 36.69
CA PHE A 117 14.76 -20.06 35.91
C PHE A 117 13.86 -18.95 35.38
N VAL A 118 14.50 -17.88 34.94
CA VAL A 118 13.84 -16.80 34.21
C VAL A 118 14.53 -16.62 32.87
N GLN A 119 13.74 -16.21 31.88
CA GLN A 119 14.23 -15.88 30.55
C GLN A 119 13.63 -14.58 30.08
N PHE A 120 14.46 -13.77 29.43
CA PHE A 120 14.11 -12.44 28.95
C PHE A 120 14.25 -12.36 27.44
N ALA A 121 13.33 -11.61 26.84
CA ALA A 121 13.53 -11.08 25.50
C ALA A 121 13.09 -9.62 25.46
N TYR A 122 13.74 -8.84 24.61
CA TYR A 122 13.43 -7.44 24.40
C TYR A 122 13.54 -7.10 22.91
N LEU A 123 12.80 -6.07 22.49
CA LEU A 123 12.85 -5.61 21.10
C LEU A 123 14.18 -4.94 20.81
N LEU A 124 14.75 -5.23 19.64
CA LEU A 124 15.99 -4.60 19.20
C LEU A 124 15.71 -3.33 18.39
N PRO A 125 16.63 -2.36 18.42
CA PRO A 125 16.53 -1.18 17.58
C PRO A 125 16.75 -1.51 16.11
N PRO A 126 16.38 -0.58 15.23
CA PRO A 126 16.52 -0.74 13.79
C PRO A 126 17.96 -1.02 13.35
N GLY A 127 18.18 -2.11 12.61
CA GLY A 127 19.49 -2.42 12.03
C GLY A 127 20.49 -3.10 12.99
N ALA A 128 20.11 -3.42 14.23
CA ALA A 128 20.98 -4.08 15.21
C ALA A 128 21.24 -5.57 14.93
N GLY A 129 20.46 -6.21 14.05
CA GLY A 129 20.63 -7.64 13.73
C GLY A 129 19.60 -8.20 12.74
N SER A 130 19.65 -9.51 12.51
CA SER A 130 18.75 -10.22 11.59
C SER A 130 17.38 -10.57 12.22
N LYS A 131 17.30 -10.61 13.55
CA LYS A 131 16.06 -10.83 14.30
C LYS A 131 15.56 -9.54 14.93
N PRO A 132 14.23 -9.40 15.08
CA PRO A 132 13.61 -8.19 15.62
C PRO A 132 13.70 -8.04 17.15
N TYR A 133 14.22 -9.05 17.81
CA TYR A 133 14.37 -9.12 19.24
C TYR A 133 15.66 -9.82 19.59
N GLU A 134 16.13 -9.57 20.80
CA GLU A 134 17.18 -10.37 21.42
C GLU A 134 16.55 -11.26 22.48
N GLN A 135 16.87 -12.54 22.43
CA GLN A 135 16.48 -13.53 23.44
C GLN A 135 17.71 -13.89 24.23
N LEU A 136 17.68 -13.63 25.52
CA LEU A 136 18.78 -13.95 26.43
C LEU A 136 18.73 -15.42 26.85
N PRO A 137 19.89 -16.03 27.18
CA PRO A 137 19.90 -17.38 27.75
C PRO A 137 19.15 -17.41 29.09
N PRO A 138 18.52 -18.54 29.45
CA PRO A 138 17.85 -18.69 30.73
C PRO A 138 18.87 -18.58 31.89
N VAL A 139 18.48 -17.87 32.93
CA VAL A 139 19.29 -17.68 34.15
C VAL A 139 18.49 -18.12 35.36
N ARG A 140 19.17 -18.60 36.40
CA ARG A 140 18.49 -18.97 37.65
C ARG A 140 17.75 -17.75 38.20
N TRP A 141 16.49 -17.94 38.60
CA TRP A 141 15.55 -16.86 38.91
C TRP A 141 16.04 -15.86 39.96
N ASP A 142 16.83 -16.32 40.94
CA ASP A 142 17.38 -15.52 42.05
C ASP A 142 18.75 -14.89 41.73
N ARG A 143 19.32 -15.21 40.57
CA ARG A 143 20.60 -14.66 40.05
C ARG A 143 20.38 -13.82 38.79
N ALA A 144 19.13 -13.50 38.48
CA ALA A 144 18.84 -12.53 37.44
C ALA A 144 19.47 -11.19 37.83
N ASP A 145 20.32 -10.68 36.94
CA ASP A 145 20.92 -9.35 37.05
C ASP A 145 20.72 -8.64 35.72
N MET A 146 19.45 -8.29 35.48
CA MET A 146 19.00 -7.47 34.37
C MET A 146 18.70 -6.07 34.89
N ASP A 147 19.30 -5.07 34.27
CA ASP A 147 18.89 -3.68 34.43
C ASP A 147 17.91 -3.31 33.30
N LEU A 148 16.65 -3.79 33.43
CA LEU A 148 15.60 -3.51 32.45
C LEU A 148 15.38 -1.99 32.26
N PRO A 149 15.36 -1.15 33.32
CA PRO A 149 15.27 0.30 33.13
C PRO A 149 16.38 0.88 32.25
N SER A 150 17.64 0.48 32.45
CA SER A 150 18.76 0.96 31.62
C SER A 150 18.68 0.43 30.19
N GLN A 151 18.27 -0.82 29.97
CA GLN A 151 18.08 -1.34 28.61
C GLN A 151 16.96 -0.64 27.86
N ILE A 152 15.80 -0.43 28.50
CA ILE A 152 14.69 0.32 27.90
C ILE A 152 15.14 1.74 27.55
N LYS A 153 15.85 2.41 28.47
CA LYS A 153 16.38 3.75 28.22
C LYS A 153 17.39 3.78 27.07
N ALA A 154 18.30 2.81 27.02
CA ALA A 154 19.27 2.69 25.92
C ALA A 154 18.57 2.48 24.58
N LEU A 155 17.57 1.61 24.55
CA LEU A 155 16.74 1.32 23.38
C LEU A 155 15.97 2.57 22.93
N GLU A 156 15.36 3.32 23.85
CA GLU A 156 14.70 4.59 23.55
C GLU A 156 15.66 5.66 23.04
N ASP A 157 16.83 5.78 23.66
CA ASP A 157 17.85 6.74 23.24
C ASP A 157 18.43 6.38 21.87
N GLU A 158 18.48 5.09 21.52
CA GLU A 158 18.85 4.62 20.19
C GLU A 158 17.75 4.90 19.16
N PHE A 159 16.49 4.62 19.49
CA PHE A 159 15.34 5.01 18.66
C PHE A 159 15.29 6.54 18.43
N ARG A 160 15.53 7.34 19.47
CA ARG A 160 15.61 8.82 19.38
C ARG A 160 16.80 9.30 18.57
N ARG A 161 17.95 8.64 18.65
CA ARG A 161 19.12 8.96 17.82
C ARG A 161 18.84 8.67 16.35
N ALA A 162 18.24 7.51 16.07
CA ALA A 162 17.79 7.16 14.72
C ALA A 162 16.79 8.19 14.16
N ASP A 163 15.94 8.79 15.00
CA ASP A 163 15.06 9.89 14.61
C ASP A 163 15.78 11.21 14.33
N ARG A 164 16.81 11.57 15.10
CA ARG A 164 17.54 12.84 14.92
C ARG A 164 18.44 12.87 13.68
N THR A 165 18.94 11.72 13.25
CA THR A 165 19.67 11.59 11.98
C THR A 165 18.76 11.61 10.75
N ARG A 166 17.42 11.57 10.94
CA ARG A 166 16.48 11.61 9.82
C ARG A 166 16.25 13.04 9.39
N ASP A 167 16.15 13.21 8.08
CA ASP A 167 15.76 14.45 7.47
C ASP A 167 14.31 14.79 7.84
N THR A 168 14.12 15.67 8.83
CA THR A 168 12.80 16.15 9.26
C THR A 168 12.25 17.24 8.34
N SER A 169 12.96 17.60 7.26
CA SER A 169 12.46 18.58 6.29
C SER A 169 11.37 17.99 5.38
N ASP A 170 11.43 16.68 5.11
CA ASP A 170 10.44 15.96 4.33
C ASP A 170 9.22 15.62 5.19
N LYS A 171 8.08 16.25 4.88
CA LYS A 171 6.81 16.12 5.61
C LYS A 171 5.91 15.00 5.07
N ARG A 172 6.36 14.24 4.08
CA ARG A 172 5.58 13.16 3.47
C ARG A 172 5.35 12.02 4.46
N GLU A 173 4.17 11.39 4.39
CA GLU A 173 3.88 10.18 5.17
C GLU A 173 4.86 9.08 4.75
N ARG A 174 5.48 8.41 5.73
CA ARG A 174 6.42 7.32 5.45
C ARG A 174 5.69 6.01 5.22
N ALA A 175 6.14 5.28 4.22
CA ALA A 175 5.52 4.06 3.76
C ALA A 175 6.52 2.89 3.69
N ILE A 176 6.00 1.68 3.83
CA ILE A 176 6.67 0.45 3.44
C ILE A 176 5.91 -0.18 2.31
N VAL A 177 6.64 -0.65 1.29
CA VAL A 177 6.07 -1.42 0.19
C VAL A 177 6.24 -2.92 0.44
N VAL A 178 5.18 -3.68 0.16
CA VAL A 178 5.10 -5.11 0.46
C VAL A 178 4.58 -5.85 -0.76
N SER A 179 5.32 -6.86 -1.20
CA SER A 179 4.88 -7.80 -2.23
C SER A 179 4.84 -9.22 -1.69
N VAL A 180 3.68 -9.86 -1.84
CA VAL A 180 3.39 -11.23 -1.42
C VAL A 180 2.71 -11.96 -2.56
N SER A 181 3.49 -12.68 -3.38
CA SER A 181 2.95 -13.42 -4.52
C SER A 181 3.58 -14.80 -4.71
N GLN A 182 3.07 -15.56 -5.68
CA GLN A 182 3.66 -16.83 -6.11
C GLN A 182 4.81 -16.63 -7.10
N ASP A 183 4.92 -15.43 -7.66
CA ASP A 183 5.84 -15.09 -8.73
C ASP A 183 7.30 -15.15 -8.25
N PRO A 184 8.26 -15.33 -9.17
CA PRO A 184 9.68 -15.18 -8.87
C PRO A 184 9.98 -13.83 -8.20
N LYS A 185 11.00 -13.82 -7.34
CA LYS A 185 11.43 -12.63 -6.60
C LYS A 185 11.75 -11.46 -7.53
N SER A 186 12.37 -11.72 -8.69
CA SER A 186 12.72 -10.69 -9.68
C SER A 186 11.50 -9.97 -10.26
N ILE A 187 10.38 -10.67 -10.45
CA ILE A 187 9.13 -10.04 -10.94
C ILE A 187 8.52 -9.19 -9.83
N GLN A 188 8.51 -9.70 -8.60
CA GLN A 188 8.01 -8.95 -7.44
C GLN A 188 8.83 -7.68 -7.18
N GLU A 189 10.15 -7.75 -7.30
CA GLU A 189 11.05 -6.59 -7.14
C GLU A 189 10.75 -5.51 -8.17
N ARG A 190 10.60 -5.86 -9.46
CA ARG A 190 10.20 -4.88 -10.49
C ARG A 190 8.81 -4.27 -10.24
N SER A 191 7.87 -5.09 -9.77
CA SER A 191 6.53 -4.59 -9.40
C SER A 191 6.60 -3.62 -8.22
N LEU A 192 7.52 -3.85 -7.27
CA LEU A 192 7.78 -2.94 -6.17
C LEU A 192 8.45 -1.64 -6.64
N ASP A 193 9.36 -1.69 -7.60
CA ASP A 193 9.97 -0.47 -8.18
C ASP A 193 8.87 0.44 -8.77
N GLU A 194 7.93 -0.12 -9.55
CA GLU A 194 6.77 0.63 -10.06
C GLU A 194 5.84 1.12 -8.92
N LEU A 195 5.66 0.33 -7.86
CA LEU A 195 4.86 0.73 -6.70
C LEU A 195 5.52 1.87 -5.90
N GLU A 196 6.85 1.90 -5.84
CA GLU A 196 7.62 2.99 -5.23
C GLU A 196 7.44 4.29 -6.02
N ASP A 197 7.49 4.23 -7.36
CA ASP A 197 7.21 5.38 -8.21
C ASP A 197 5.75 5.89 -8.04
N LEU A 198 4.78 4.97 -7.87
CA LEU A 198 3.40 5.32 -7.58
C LEU A 198 3.28 5.98 -6.20
N ALA A 199 4.00 5.47 -5.21
CA ALA A 199 4.01 6.01 -3.86
C ALA A 199 4.60 7.43 -3.83
N ASP A 200 5.71 7.66 -4.53
CA ASP A 200 6.34 8.97 -4.64
C ASP A 200 5.38 9.99 -5.31
N THR A 201 4.73 9.56 -6.41
CA THR A 201 3.69 10.33 -7.09
C THR A 201 2.54 10.71 -6.15
N ALA A 202 2.13 9.80 -5.26
CA ALA A 202 1.06 10.03 -4.29
C ALA A 202 1.48 10.94 -3.12
N GLY A 203 2.77 11.31 -3.03
CA GLY A 203 3.34 12.08 -1.93
C GLY A 203 3.71 11.24 -0.71
N LEU A 204 3.97 9.94 -0.89
CA LEU A 204 4.47 9.05 0.15
C LEU A 204 5.98 8.85 0.02
N LYS A 205 6.67 8.69 1.13
CA LYS A 205 8.11 8.40 1.15
C LYS A 205 8.34 6.95 1.51
N VAL A 206 8.82 6.14 0.57
CA VAL A 206 9.10 4.73 0.84
C VAL A 206 10.44 4.60 1.58
N GLU A 207 10.40 3.99 2.76
CA GLU A 207 11.56 3.85 3.67
C GLU A 207 11.85 2.37 4.00
N GLY A 208 11.16 1.44 3.33
CA GLY A 208 11.40 0.02 3.48
C GLY A 208 10.61 -0.82 2.49
N ARG A 209 11.12 -2.02 2.22
CA ARG A 209 10.52 -2.97 1.30
C ARG A 209 10.52 -4.38 1.87
N LEU A 210 9.47 -5.15 1.57
CA LEU A 210 9.33 -6.53 1.99
C LEU A 210 8.82 -7.39 0.84
N VAL A 211 9.60 -8.41 0.47
CA VAL A 211 9.21 -9.40 -0.55
C VAL A 211 9.00 -10.75 0.11
N GLN A 212 7.88 -11.41 -0.18
CA GLN A 212 7.62 -12.77 0.24
C GLN A 212 7.03 -13.61 -0.88
N ARG A 213 7.82 -14.56 -1.38
CA ARG A 213 7.30 -15.62 -2.24
C ARG A 213 6.57 -16.68 -1.42
N ILE A 214 5.35 -17.01 -1.81
CA ILE A 214 4.50 -17.99 -1.13
C ILE A 214 3.95 -19.03 -2.12
N ARG A 215 3.55 -20.20 -1.62
CA ARG A 215 2.81 -21.20 -2.42
C ARG A 215 1.31 -20.96 -2.40
N LYS A 216 0.77 -20.45 -1.29
CA LYS A 216 -0.66 -20.20 -1.09
C LYS A 216 -0.87 -19.00 -0.17
N LEU A 217 -1.78 -18.10 -0.56
CA LEU A 217 -2.11 -16.89 0.19
C LEU A 217 -2.83 -17.24 1.49
N ASN A 218 -2.46 -16.56 2.58
CA ASN A 218 -3.20 -16.65 3.83
C ASN A 218 -4.49 -15.81 3.72
N PRO A 219 -5.69 -16.40 3.86
CA PRO A 219 -6.93 -15.66 3.71
C PRO A 219 -7.15 -14.60 4.80
N LYS A 220 -6.47 -14.70 5.95
CA LYS A 220 -6.61 -13.75 7.06
C LYS A 220 -5.68 -12.55 6.97
N PHE A 221 -4.42 -12.76 6.58
CA PHE A 221 -3.35 -11.74 6.68
C PHE A 221 -2.43 -11.67 5.46
N ILE A 222 -2.76 -12.31 4.34
CA ILE A 222 -1.93 -12.50 3.12
C ILE A 222 -0.65 -13.33 3.33
N MET A 223 0.03 -13.13 4.46
CA MET A 223 1.29 -13.77 4.88
C MET A 223 1.16 -14.51 6.23
N GLY A 224 2.21 -15.25 6.59
CA GLY A 224 2.31 -15.99 7.86
C GLY A 224 2.73 -15.11 9.04
N LYS A 225 2.53 -15.59 10.28
CA LYS A 225 2.87 -14.85 11.51
C LYS A 225 4.32 -14.35 11.49
N GLY A 226 5.31 -15.22 11.23
CA GLY A 226 6.73 -14.86 11.22
C GLY A 226 7.05 -13.66 10.32
N LYS A 227 6.50 -13.66 9.09
CA LYS A 227 6.71 -12.55 8.15
C LYS A 227 5.98 -11.27 8.56
N LEU A 228 4.83 -11.38 9.23
CA LEU A 228 4.14 -10.22 9.81
C LEU A 228 4.96 -9.57 10.93
N ALA A 229 5.66 -10.36 11.75
CA ALA A 229 6.56 -9.79 12.76
C ALA A 229 7.76 -9.10 12.12
N GLU A 230 8.33 -9.68 11.05
CA GLU A 230 9.36 -9.01 10.26
C GLU A 230 8.85 -7.69 9.65
N LEU A 231 7.64 -7.68 9.09
CA LEU A 231 7.00 -6.47 8.57
C LEU A 231 6.80 -5.41 9.65
N GLU A 232 6.28 -5.78 10.82
CA GLU A 232 6.06 -4.86 11.94
C GLU A 232 7.38 -4.21 12.37
N VAL A 233 8.46 -4.97 12.34
CA VAL A 233 9.78 -4.46 12.70
C VAL A 233 10.26 -3.49 11.66
N ILE A 234 10.26 -3.85 10.37
CA ILE A 234 10.61 -2.89 9.30
C ILE A 234 9.75 -1.62 9.43
N ALA A 235 8.46 -1.75 9.76
CA ALA A 235 7.56 -0.62 10.01
C ALA A 235 7.93 0.24 11.19
N LEU A 236 8.39 -0.36 12.29
CA LEU A 236 8.96 0.38 13.41
C LEU A 236 10.29 1.01 13.07
N GLN A 237 11.11 0.36 12.27
CA GLN A 237 12.42 0.86 11.82
C GLN A 237 12.26 2.09 10.94
N ALA A 238 11.43 1.99 9.91
CA ALA A 238 11.10 3.05 8.97
C ALA A 238 10.25 4.17 9.60
N ASP A 239 9.68 3.94 10.79
CA ASP A 239 8.64 4.81 11.37
C ASP A 239 7.50 5.05 10.37
N ALA A 240 7.09 3.96 9.73
CA ALA A 240 6.12 3.97 8.66
C ALA A 240 4.71 4.14 9.23
N GLU A 241 3.97 5.09 8.68
CA GLU A 241 2.55 5.33 8.99
C GLU A 241 1.65 4.52 8.07
N VAL A 242 2.17 4.19 6.88
CA VAL A 242 1.47 3.51 5.80
C VAL A 242 2.18 2.21 5.43
N ILE A 243 1.41 1.15 5.22
CA ILE A 243 1.90 -0.08 4.60
C ILE A 243 1.17 -0.25 3.26
N LEU A 244 1.93 -0.21 2.18
CA LEU A 244 1.50 -0.35 0.80
C LEU A 244 1.66 -1.80 0.36
N PHE A 245 0.56 -2.45 -0.02
CA PHE A 245 0.59 -3.78 -0.61
C PHE A 245 0.47 -3.69 -2.13
N ASP A 246 1.39 -4.36 -2.83
CA ASP A 246 1.36 -4.44 -4.29
C ASP A 246 0.15 -5.23 -4.82
N GLN A 247 -0.33 -6.21 -4.03
CA GLN A 247 -1.51 -7.00 -4.38
C GLN A 247 -2.80 -6.40 -3.84
N GLU A 248 -3.89 -6.58 -4.58
CA GLU A 248 -5.23 -6.22 -4.10
C GLU A 248 -5.62 -7.05 -2.87
N LEU A 249 -6.03 -6.34 -1.81
CA LEU A 249 -6.41 -6.97 -0.55
C LEU A 249 -7.93 -7.15 -0.45
N SER A 250 -8.34 -8.25 0.17
CA SER A 250 -9.74 -8.43 0.59
C SER A 250 -10.08 -7.53 1.78
N ALA A 251 -11.36 -7.19 1.94
CA ALA A 251 -11.85 -6.41 3.08
C ALA A 251 -11.45 -6.99 4.45
N ALA A 252 -11.42 -8.32 4.54
CA ALA A 252 -11.02 -9.02 5.76
C ALA A 252 -9.52 -8.87 6.04
N GLN A 253 -8.67 -9.04 5.02
CA GLN A 253 -7.22 -8.87 5.14
C GLN A 253 -6.85 -7.44 5.53
N MET A 254 -7.36 -6.43 4.82
CA MET A 254 -7.13 -5.02 5.14
C MET A 254 -7.48 -4.70 6.59
N ARG A 255 -8.67 -5.11 7.05
CA ARG A 255 -9.10 -4.87 8.44
C ARG A 255 -8.20 -5.55 9.45
N ASN A 256 -7.86 -6.82 9.21
CA ASN A 256 -7.06 -7.59 10.15
C ASN A 256 -5.63 -7.04 10.24
N LEU A 257 -5.03 -6.67 9.11
CA LEU A 257 -3.72 -6.02 9.03
C LEU A 257 -3.72 -4.64 9.70
N ALA A 258 -4.71 -3.79 9.40
CA ALA A 258 -4.82 -2.46 10.00
C ALA A 258 -5.06 -2.51 11.52
N LYS A 259 -5.73 -3.55 11.99
CA LYS A 259 -5.96 -3.78 13.41
C LYS A 259 -4.69 -4.29 14.11
N LEU A 260 -3.96 -5.20 13.48
CA LEU A 260 -2.75 -5.80 14.03
C LEU A 260 -1.59 -4.79 14.07
N THR A 261 -1.35 -4.09 12.97
CA THR A 261 -0.23 -3.15 12.81
C THR A 261 -0.55 -1.76 13.33
N GLU A 262 -1.81 -1.46 13.64
CA GLU A 262 -2.29 -0.12 14.04
C GLU A 262 -1.94 1.00 13.02
N ARG A 263 -1.65 0.65 11.76
CA ARG A 263 -1.24 1.54 10.66
C ARG A 263 -2.27 1.62 9.54
N LYS A 264 -2.11 2.62 8.67
CA LYS A 264 -2.92 2.73 7.44
C LYS A 264 -2.47 1.66 6.45
N ILE A 265 -3.39 0.78 6.06
CA ILE A 265 -3.14 -0.24 5.04
C ILE A 265 -3.77 0.23 3.75
N ILE A 266 -2.97 0.33 2.69
CA ILE A 266 -3.39 0.70 1.35
C ILE A 266 -2.88 -0.39 0.41
N ASP A 267 -3.69 -0.78 -0.57
CA ASP A 267 -3.23 -1.64 -1.66
C ASP A 267 -3.00 -0.84 -2.95
N ARG A 268 -2.39 -1.49 -3.95
CA ARG A 268 -2.08 -0.87 -5.24
C ARG A 268 -3.29 -0.18 -5.87
N THR A 269 -4.46 -0.83 -5.87
CA THR A 269 -5.70 -0.27 -6.43
C THR A 269 -6.12 1.03 -5.73
N GLN A 270 -6.09 1.06 -4.39
CA GLN A 270 -6.41 2.26 -3.63
C GLN A 270 -5.38 3.38 -3.85
N LEU A 271 -4.08 3.04 -3.92
CA LEU A 271 -3.02 4.02 -4.18
C LEU A 271 -3.23 4.71 -5.54
N ILE A 272 -3.50 3.93 -6.59
CA ILE A 272 -3.77 4.44 -7.94
C ILE A 272 -5.00 5.37 -7.92
N LEU A 273 -6.07 4.97 -7.23
CA LEU A 273 -7.26 5.81 -7.07
C LEU A 273 -6.98 7.14 -6.37
N ASP A 274 -6.10 7.13 -5.37
CA ASP A 274 -5.71 8.33 -4.63
C ASP A 274 -4.86 9.26 -5.50
N ILE A 275 -3.92 8.72 -6.29
CA ILE A 275 -3.16 9.49 -7.30
C ILE A 275 -4.12 10.13 -8.30
N PHE A 276 -5.09 9.37 -8.81
CA PHE A 276 -6.08 9.91 -9.72
C PHE A 276 -6.95 11.00 -9.09
N ALA A 277 -7.28 10.88 -7.81
CA ALA A 277 -8.04 11.91 -7.11
C ALA A 277 -7.25 13.22 -7.00
N GLN A 278 -5.92 13.14 -6.83
CA GLN A 278 -5.02 14.30 -6.82
C GLN A 278 -4.93 14.97 -8.19
N HIS A 279 -4.94 14.19 -9.29
CA HIS A 279 -4.76 14.68 -10.66
C HIS A 279 -6.07 15.01 -11.39
N ALA A 280 -7.23 14.63 -10.85
CA ALA A 280 -8.53 14.94 -11.44
C ALA A 280 -8.86 16.44 -11.34
N THR A 281 -8.75 17.16 -12.46
CA THR A 281 -9.03 18.61 -12.51
C THR A 281 -10.43 18.89 -13.04
N THR A 282 -10.86 18.15 -14.06
CA THR A 282 -12.17 18.36 -14.70
C THR A 282 -13.30 17.81 -13.85
N ARG A 283 -14.52 18.34 -14.06
CA ARG A 283 -15.72 17.80 -13.42
C ARG A 283 -15.94 16.32 -13.77
N ALA A 284 -15.67 15.93 -15.02
CA ALA A 284 -15.83 14.56 -15.48
C ALA A 284 -14.90 13.61 -14.74
N GLY A 285 -13.60 13.95 -14.71
CA GLY A 285 -12.57 13.16 -14.01
C GLY A 285 -12.87 13.03 -12.52
N LYS A 286 -13.23 14.13 -11.86
CA LYS A 286 -13.60 14.12 -10.42
C LYS A 286 -14.77 13.18 -10.12
N LEU A 287 -15.84 13.23 -10.93
CA LEU A 287 -17.00 12.35 -10.77
C LEU A 287 -16.65 10.87 -10.98
N GLN A 288 -15.78 10.56 -11.95
CA GLN A 288 -15.35 9.20 -12.24
C GLN A 288 -14.48 8.62 -11.14
N VAL A 289 -13.47 9.38 -10.68
CA VAL A 289 -12.59 8.94 -9.61
C VAL A 289 -13.38 8.72 -8.32
N GLU A 290 -14.29 9.64 -7.98
CA GLU A 290 -15.16 9.48 -6.81
C GLU A 290 -16.05 8.24 -6.93
N MET A 291 -16.64 8.00 -8.11
CA MET A 291 -17.42 6.80 -8.37
C MET A 291 -16.58 5.52 -8.22
N ALA A 292 -15.34 5.54 -8.71
CA ALA A 292 -14.40 4.42 -8.62
C ALA A 292 -14.00 4.13 -7.17
N GLN A 293 -13.64 5.16 -6.41
CA GLN A 293 -13.34 5.06 -4.98
C GLN A 293 -14.52 4.50 -4.18
N LEU A 294 -15.74 4.96 -4.47
CA LEU A 294 -16.94 4.44 -3.81
C LEU A 294 -17.23 2.98 -4.18
N LYS A 295 -17.12 2.60 -5.46
CA LYS A 295 -17.27 1.21 -5.91
C LYS A 295 -16.25 0.29 -5.24
N TYR A 296 -14.99 0.74 -5.13
CA TYR A 296 -13.91 -0.02 -4.50
C TYR A 296 -14.09 -0.13 -2.98
N THR A 297 -14.47 0.96 -2.31
CA THR A 297 -14.62 1.04 -0.85
C THR A 297 -15.89 0.35 -0.35
N MET A 298 -17.00 0.39 -1.08
CA MET A 298 -18.30 -0.17 -0.66
C MET A 298 -18.26 -1.64 -0.21
N PRO A 299 -17.69 -2.59 -0.97
CA PRO A 299 -17.57 -3.98 -0.52
C PRO A 299 -16.62 -4.13 0.68
N ARG A 300 -15.73 -3.14 0.86
CA ARG A 300 -14.70 -3.07 1.91
C ARG A 300 -15.11 -2.28 3.13
N LEU A 301 -16.33 -1.73 3.16
CA LEU A 301 -16.90 -1.13 4.36
C LEU A 301 -17.08 -2.21 5.43
N VAL A 302 -16.31 -2.08 6.49
CA VAL A 302 -16.48 -2.91 7.69
C VAL A 302 -16.87 -2.03 8.86
N GLY A 303 -17.73 -2.55 9.73
CA GLY A 303 -18.29 -1.80 10.86
C GLY A 303 -17.21 -1.37 11.83
N LYS A 304 -16.71 -0.14 11.66
CA LYS A 304 -16.06 0.57 12.75
C LYS A 304 -17.13 0.72 13.83
N ASN A 305 -16.87 0.15 15.02
CA ASN A 305 -17.70 0.17 16.24
C ASN A 305 -18.51 -1.10 16.55
N ARG A 306 -17.84 -2.25 16.75
CA ARG A 306 -18.43 -3.32 17.59
C ARG A 306 -18.65 -2.87 19.05
N ALA A 307 -17.89 -1.90 19.54
CA ALA A 307 -18.05 -1.36 20.90
C ALA A 307 -19.38 -0.59 21.09
N MET A 308 -19.85 0.16 20.08
CA MET A 308 -21.12 0.88 20.16
C MET A 308 -22.34 -0.03 19.88
N SER A 309 -22.15 -1.12 19.14
CA SER A 309 -23.22 -2.12 18.88
C SER A 309 -23.60 -2.93 20.13
N ARG A 310 -22.70 -3.04 21.12
CA ARG A 310 -23.00 -3.71 22.41
C ARG A 310 -23.71 -2.79 23.40
N LEU A 311 -23.42 -1.48 23.39
CA LEU A 311 -24.13 -0.49 24.22
C LEU A 311 -25.61 -0.33 23.81
N MET A 312 -25.97 -0.68 22.58
CA MET A 312 -27.37 -0.78 22.12
C MET A 312 -27.97 -2.19 22.31
N GLY A 313 -27.20 -3.18 22.75
CA GLY A 313 -27.55 -4.61 22.73
C GLY A 313 -27.94 -5.21 24.07
N GLY A 314 -28.59 -4.45 24.96
CA GLY A 314 -28.98 -4.93 26.29
C GLY A 314 -30.47 -5.21 26.49
N ILE A 315 -31.38 -4.54 25.77
CA ILE A 315 -32.83 -4.70 25.99
C ILE A 315 -33.53 -4.62 24.64
N GLY A 316 -34.42 -5.59 24.40
CA GLY A 316 -35.07 -5.84 23.12
C GLY A 316 -35.67 -4.61 22.44
N GLY A 317 -35.15 -4.29 21.25
CA GLY A 317 -35.86 -3.55 20.23
C GLY A 317 -36.22 -4.49 19.09
N ARG A 318 -37.38 -5.16 19.19
CA ARG A 318 -38.04 -5.75 18.02
C ARG A 318 -38.56 -4.58 17.16
N GLY A 319 -37.71 -4.11 16.26
CA GLY A 319 -38.07 -3.17 15.20
C GLY A 319 -37.18 -3.41 13.98
N PRO A 320 -37.67 -3.20 12.75
CA PRO A 320 -36.89 -3.35 11.53
C PRO A 320 -35.95 -2.14 11.36
N GLY A 321 -34.97 -1.99 12.25
CA GLY A 321 -33.95 -0.96 12.14
C GLY A 321 -32.79 -1.48 11.29
N GLU A 322 -32.62 -0.92 10.08
CA GLU A 322 -31.44 -1.19 9.24
C GLU A 322 -30.15 -1.01 10.06
N THR A 323 -29.22 -1.96 9.95
CA THR A 323 -27.93 -1.83 10.66
C THR A 323 -27.17 -0.60 10.15
N LYS A 324 -26.36 0.06 10.99
CA LYS A 324 -25.58 1.24 10.58
C LYS A 324 -24.77 1.00 9.28
N LEU A 325 -24.24 -0.22 9.13
CA LEU A 325 -23.53 -0.65 7.92
C LEU A 325 -24.42 -0.73 6.68
N GLU A 326 -25.65 -1.17 6.85
CA GLU A 326 -26.64 -1.25 5.79
C GLU A 326 -27.08 0.16 5.35
N ILE A 327 -27.28 1.07 6.31
CA ILE A 327 -27.52 2.49 6.04
C ILE A 327 -26.35 3.10 5.28
N ASP A 328 -25.11 2.84 5.70
CA ASP A 328 -23.91 3.37 5.03
C ASP A 328 -23.77 2.82 3.61
N ARG A 329 -24.02 1.52 3.40
CA ARG A 329 -24.05 0.91 2.06
C ARG A 329 -25.15 1.50 1.18
N ARG A 330 -26.34 1.73 1.75
CA ARG A 330 -27.47 2.35 1.04
C ARG A 330 -27.13 3.77 0.61
N ARG A 331 -26.53 4.58 1.49
CA ARG A 331 -26.04 5.93 1.18
C ARG A 331 -25.01 5.93 0.05
N ILE A 332 -24.06 4.98 0.07
CA ILE A 332 -23.10 4.85 -1.03
C ILE A 332 -23.81 4.49 -2.34
N LYS A 333 -24.77 3.55 -2.34
CA LYS A 333 -25.55 3.21 -3.54
C LYS A 333 -26.32 4.41 -4.09
N ASP A 334 -26.99 5.17 -3.22
CA ASP A 334 -27.72 6.38 -3.62
C ASP A 334 -26.77 7.41 -4.23
N LYS A 335 -25.58 7.57 -3.66
CA LYS A 335 -24.54 8.45 -4.18
C LYS A 335 -24.00 7.97 -5.52
N LEU A 336 -23.74 6.67 -5.69
CA LEU A 336 -23.34 6.06 -6.96
C LEU A 336 -24.40 6.31 -8.05
N THR A 337 -25.70 6.18 -7.74
CA THR A 337 -26.77 6.48 -8.70
C THR A 337 -26.77 7.96 -9.11
N LYS A 338 -26.56 8.88 -8.16
CA LYS A 338 -26.45 10.32 -8.46
C LYS A 338 -25.24 10.62 -9.35
N LEU A 339 -24.05 10.13 -8.97
CA LEU A 339 -22.81 10.30 -9.73
C LEU A 339 -22.95 9.73 -11.15
N GLY A 340 -23.53 8.53 -11.29
CA GLY A 340 -23.77 7.92 -12.60
C GLY A 340 -24.72 8.74 -13.48
N ASN A 341 -25.76 9.34 -12.89
CA ASN A 341 -26.67 10.23 -13.64
C ASN A 341 -25.99 11.54 -14.06
N GLU A 342 -25.11 12.10 -13.24
CA GLU A 342 -24.30 13.27 -13.62
C GLU A 342 -23.31 12.93 -14.72
N LEU A 343 -22.62 11.79 -14.62
CA LEU A 343 -21.67 11.33 -15.63
C LEU A 343 -22.34 11.13 -16.99
N LYS A 344 -23.56 10.58 -17.03
CA LYS A 344 -24.37 10.46 -18.25
C LYS A 344 -24.65 11.82 -18.91
N LYS A 345 -24.88 12.88 -18.12
CA LYS A 345 -25.09 14.23 -18.67
C LYS A 345 -23.81 14.77 -19.31
N VAL A 346 -22.67 14.55 -18.66
CA VAL A 346 -21.36 14.96 -19.19
C VAL A 346 -20.99 14.18 -20.45
N SER A 347 -21.21 12.87 -20.48
CA SER A 347 -20.98 12.03 -21.66
C SER A 347 -21.85 12.47 -22.85
N ARG A 348 -23.14 12.81 -22.64
CA ARG A 348 -23.99 13.39 -23.70
C ARG A 348 -23.41 14.68 -24.29
N GLN A 349 -22.90 15.59 -23.45
CA GLN A 349 -22.26 16.82 -23.93
C GLN A 349 -21.01 16.55 -24.78
N ARG A 350 -20.20 15.54 -24.40
CA ARG A 350 -19.05 15.09 -25.21
C ARG A 350 -19.51 14.51 -26.55
N GLY A 351 -20.55 13.69 -26.56
CA GLY A 351 -21.14 13.13 -27.79
C GLY A 351 -21.54 14.20 -28.81
N PHE A 352 -22.22 15.28 -28.38
CA PHE A 352 -22.54 16.40 -29.28
C PHE A 352 -21.31 17.11 -29.84
N THR A 353 -20.26 17.26 -29.02
CA THR A 353 -19.00 17.85 -29.46
C THR A 353 -18.31 16.96 -30.49
N ARG A 354 -18.34 15.64 -30.28
CA ARG A 354 -17.78 14.62 -31.18
C ARG A 354 -18.53 14.59 -32.51
N GLU A 355 -19.86 14.56 -32.51
CA GLU A 355 -20.66 14.64 -33.74
C GLU A 355 -20.38 15.91 -34.54
N ARG A 356 -20.23 17.05 -33.87
CA ARG A 356 -19.90 18.31 -34.54
C ARG A 356 -18.52 18.27 -35.19
N ARG A 357 -17.55 17.58 -34.57
CA ARG A 357 -16.19 17.39 -35.13
C ARG A 357 -16.19 16.43 -36.30
N ALA A 358 -16.90 15.30 -36.19
CA ALA A 358 -17.06 14.34 -37.29
C ALA A 358 -17.67 15.01 -38.52
N ARG A 359 -18.70 15.86 -38.33
CA ARG A 359 -19.28 16.67 -39.42
C ARG A 359 -18.34 17.73 -40.01
N ALA A 360 -17.31 18.14 -39.28
CA ALA A 360 -16.32 19.10 -39.75
C ALA A 360 -15.15 18.43 -40.50
N GLY A 361 -15.08 17.09 -40.53
CA GLY A 361 -14.04 16.34 -41.24
C GLY A 361 -12.62 16.55 -40.68
N VAL A 362 -12.49 16.93 -39.41
CA VAL A 362 -11.17 17.17 -38.78
C VAL A 362 -10.65 15.88 -38.16
N PRO A 363 -9.52 15.33 -38.63
CA PRO A 363 -8.96 14.08 -38.11
C PRO A 363 -8.47 14.20 -36.67
N VAL A 364 -8.61 13.11 -35.92
CA VAL A 364 -8.25 12.98 -34.51
C VAL A 364 -7.14 11.94 -34.34
N VAL A 365 -6.02 12.38 -33.79
CA VAL A 365 -4.87 11.54 -33.43
C VAL A 365 -4.80 11.44 -31.92
N SER A 366 -4.78 10.23 -31.37
CA SER A 366 -4.73 10.03 -29.91
C SER A 366 -3.44 9.32 -29.47
N LEU A 367 -2.80 9.87 -28.43
CA LEU A 367 -1.60 9.29 -27.83
C LEU A 367 -2.01 8.21 -26.83
N VAL A 368 -1.48 7.00 -26.98
CA VAL A 368 -1.64 5.88 -26.03
C VAL A 368 -0.27 5.33 -25.64
N GLY A 369 -0.16 4.72 -24.46
CA GLY A 369 1.12 4.20 -23.99
C GLY A 369 1.24 4.18 -22.47
N TYR A 370 2.29 3.54 -21.97
CA TYR A 370 2.58 3.47 -20.55
C TYR A 370 2.75 4.85 -19.91
N THR A 371 2.49 4.94 -18.61
CA THR A 371 2.88 6.08 -17.79
C THR A 371 4.38 6.37 -17.95
N ASN A 372 4.75 7.64 -17.96
CA ASN A 372 6.12 8.10 -18.24
C ASN A 372 6.73 7.69 -19.61
N ALA A 373 5.95 7.17 -20.57
CA ALA A 373 6.44 6.94 -21.93
C ALA A 373 6.77 8.24 -22.70
N GLY A 374 6.42 9.42 -22.15
CA GLY A 374 6.65 10.73 -22.75
C GLY A 374 5.52 11.23 -23.66
N LYS A 375 4.28 10.73 -23.48
CA LYS A 375 3.09 11.18 -24.23
C LYS A 375 2.84 12.69 -24.10
N SER A 376 2.80 13.22 -22.88
CA SER A 376 2.55 14.65 -22.65
C SER A 376 3.69 15.52 -23.17
N THR A 377 4.94 15.05 -23.05
CA THR A 377 6.11 15.70 -23.67
C THR A 377 5.98 15.74 -25.19
N LEU A 378 5.56 14.63 -25.81
CA LEU A 378 5.34 14.55 -27.26
C LEU A 378 4.25 15.51 -27.71
N LEU A 379 3.12 15.55 -26.99
CA LEU A 379 2.04 16.51 -27.22
C LEU A 379 2.57 17.95 -27.18
N ASN A 380 3.30 18.33 -26.14
CA ASN A 380 3.86 19.67 -25.98
C ASN A 380 4.78 20.07 -27.12
N THR A 381 5.70 19.18 -27.50
CA THR A 381 6.67 19.46 -28.55
C THR A 381 6.00 19.60 -29.92
N LEU A 382 4.98 18.79 -30.21
CA LEU A 382 4.20 18.89 -31.45
C LEU A 382 3.30 20.14 -31.48
N THR A 383 2.73 20.53 -30.34
CA THR A 383 1.77 21.64 -30.23
C THR A 383 2.40 22.99 -29.89
N ASN A 384 3.70 23.02 -29.53
CA ASN A 384 4.35 24.17 -28.89
C ASN A 384 3.57 24.69 -27.67
N SER A 385 2.92 23.78 -26.93
CA SER A 385 2.09 24.12 -25.77
C SER A 385 2.81 23.82 -24.46
N GLY A 386 2.39 24.50 -23.39
CA GLY A 386 2.95 24.34 -22.04
C GLY A 386 2.11 23.42 -21.15
N VAL A 387 1.63 22.27 -21.63
CA VAL A 387 1.05 21.26 -20.73
C VAL A 387 2.17 20.81 -19.78
N LEU A 388 1.90 20.67 -18.49
CA LEU A 388 2.91 20.21 -17.55
C LEU A 388 3.27 18.75 -17.87
N ALA A 389 4.52 18.53 -18.30
CA ALA A 389 5.11 17.20 -18.40
C ALA A 389 6.05 17.03 -17.21
N GLU A 390 5.60 16.31 -16.19
CA GLU A 390 6.39 15.95 -15.01
C GLU A 390 6.82 14.48 -15.10
N ASP A 391 7.97 14.16 -14.52
CA ASP A 391 8.47 12.78 -14.38
C ASP A 391 7.74 12.08 -13.21
N LYS A 392 6.40 11.98 -13.34
CA LYS A 392 5.49 11.39 -12.36
C LYS A 392 4.50 10.47 -13.05
N LEU A 393 4.11 9.39 -12.39
CA LEU A 393 3.09 8.50 -12.91
C LEU A 393 1.73 9.20 -12.93
N PHE A 394 0.90 8.89 -13.93
CA PHE A 394 -0.44 9.47 -14.06
C PHE A 394 -0.54 11.01 -14.05
N ALA A 395 0.53 11.72 -14.48
CA ALA A 395 0.53 13.17 -14.64
C ALA A 395 -0.68 13.70 -15.46
N THR A 396 -1.16 12.90 -16.42
CA THR A 396 -2.38 13.19 -17.20
C THR A 396 -3.47 12.17 -16.87
N LEU A 397 -4.56 12.63 -16.23
CA LEU A 397 -5.82 11.87 -16.08
C LEU A 397 -6.92 12.39 -17.01
N ASP A 398 -7.06 13.70 -17.12
CA ASP A 398 -8.05 14.31 -18.00
C ASP A 398 -7.50 14.41 -19.42
N PRO A 399 -8.20 13.88 -20.45
CA PRO A 399 -7.70 13.92 -21.81
C PRO A 399 -7.51 15.37 -22.26
N THR A 400 -6.34 15.67 -22.81
CA THR A 400 -5.99 17.01 -23.28
C THR A 400 -5.92 17.04 -24.78
N SER A 401 -6.93 17.64 -25.42
CA SER A 401 -6.95 17.84 -26.88
C SER A 401 -6.41 19.21 -27.27
N ARG A 402 -5.61 19.25 -28.34
CA ARG A 402 -5.08 20.46 -28.96
C ARG A 402 -5.26 20.39 -30.47
N ARG A 403 -5.63 21.51 -31.07
CA ARG A 403 -5.67 21.64 -32.52
C ARG A 403 -4.30 22.07 -33.01
N ILE A 404 -3.77 21.36 -33.99
CA ILE A 404 -2.50 21.67 -34.64
C ILE A 404 -2.70 21.78 -36.15
N ARG A 405 -1.93 22.67 -36.77
CA ARG A 405 -1.90 22.85 -38.22
C ARG A 405 -0.56 22.37 -38.72
N PHE A 406 -0.56 21.34 -39.55
CA PHE A 406 0.65 20.82 -40.16
C PHE A 406 1.05 21.64 -41.40
N PRO A 407 2.31 21.53 -41.89
CA PRO A 407 2.83 22.33 -43.00
C PRO A 407 2.03 22.28 -44.31
N ARG A 408 1.16 21.28 -44.50
CA ARG A 408 0.26 21.10 -45.68
C ARG A 408 -1.13 21.74 -45.51
N GLU A 409 -1.28 22.70 -44.61
CA GLU A 409 -2.57 23.34 -44.25
C GLU A 409 -3.66 22.43 -43.67
N GLN A 410 -3.42 21.12 -43.51
CA GLN A 410 -4.32 20.21 -42.81
C GLN A 410 -4.37 20.53 -41.30
N GLU A 411 -5.58 20.72 -40.79
CA GLU A 411 -5.86 20.82 -39.36
C GLU A 411 -6.11 19.42 -38.79
N LEU A 412 -5.50 19.10 -37.65
CA LEU A 412 -5.83 17.90 -36.90
C LEU A 412 -5.91 18.17 -35.39
N ILE A 413 -6.57 17.25 -34.69
CA ILE A 413 -6.68 17.29 -33.22
C ILE A 413 -5.76 16.22 -32.65
N LEU A 414 -4.80 16.63 -31.83
CA LEU A 414 -3.96 15.72 -31.05
C LEU A 414 -4.49 15.64 -29.62
N THR A 415 -4.76 14.42 -29.13
CA THR A 415 -5.27 14.18 -27.78
C THR A 415 -4.29 13.36 -26.96
N ASP A 416 -3.84 13.91 -25.82
CA ASP A 416 -3.11 13.15 -24.79
C ASP A 416 -4.11 12.40 -23.91
N THR A 417 -3.82 11.13 -23.60
CA THR A 417 -4.69 10.27 -22.80
C THR A 417 -4.00 9.74 -21.55
N VAL A 418 -4.78 9.07 -20.69
CA VAL A 418 -4.27 8.50 -19.45
C VAL A 418 -3.20 7.47 -19.74
N GLY A 419 -2.06 7.57 -19.05
CA GLY A 419 -1.03 6.54 -19.15
C GLY A 419 -1.46 5.22 -18.54
N PHE A 420 -1.07 4.12 -19.18
CA PHE A 420 -1.32 2.78 -18.66
C PHE A 420 -0.23 2.36 -17.66
N ILE A 421 -0.57 1.38 -16.83
CA ILE A 421 0.33 0.76 -15.85
C ILE A 421 0.18 -0.75 -15.91
N ARG A 422 1.05 -1.47 -15.20
CA ARG A 422 0.94 -2.91 -15.08
C ARG A 422 -0.33 -3.28 -14.33
N GLN A 423 -1.06 -4.26 -14.87
CA GLN A 423 -2.23 -4.88 -14.25
C GLN A 423 -3.26 -3.85 -13.75
N LEU A 424 -3.81 -3.04 -14.66
CA LEU A 424 -4.92 -2.14 -14.35
C LEU A 424 -6.10 -2.94 -13.73
N PRO A 425 -6.49 -2.68 -12.47
CA PRO A 425 -7.62 -3.34 -11.82
C PRO A 425 -8.90 -3.22 -12.64
N LYS A 426 -9.74 -4.26 -12.62
CA LYS A 426 -10.97 -4.32 -13.43
C LYS A 426 -11.93 -3.19 -13.08
N GLU A 427 -12.03 -2.86 -11.79
CA GLU A 427 -12.86 -1.78 -11.27
C GLU A 427 -12.42 -0.41 -11.81
N LEU A 428 -11.12 -0.23 -12.05
CA LEU A 428 -10.56 0.97 -12.66
C LEU A 428 -10.80 0.98 -14.17
N LYS A 429 -10.60 -0.14 -14.87
CA LYS A 429 -10.97 -0.23 -16.30
C LYS A 429 -12.41 0.21 -16.56
N GLU A 430 -13.37 -0.24 -15.74
CA GLU A 430 -14.77 0.17 -15.88
C GLU A 430 -15.02 1.65 -15.57
N ALA A 431 -14.38 2.19 -14.52
CA ALA A 431 -14.58 3.58 -14.11
C ALA A 431 -13.94 4.58 -15.09
N PHE A 432 -12.82 4.19 -15.71
CA PHE A 432 -12.08 4.99 -16.69
C PHE A 432 -12.48 4.72 -18.14
N ARG A 433 -13.43 3.81 -18.39
CA ARG A 433 -13.96 3.59 -19.73
C ARG A 433 -14.43 4.90 -20.39
N ALA A 434 -15.09 5.78 -19.64
CA ALA A 434 -15.57 7.05 -20.18
C ALA A 434 -14.47 8.14 -20.37
N THR A 435 -13.28 7.97 -19.78
CA THR A 435 -12.09 8.76 -20.17
C THR A 435 -11.37 8.15 -21.36
N LEU A 436 -11.45 6.83 -21.51
CA LEU A 436 -10.92 6.09 -22.65
C LEU A 436 -11.86 6.12 -23.86
N GLU A 437 -13.15 6.48 -23.70
CA GLU A 437 -14.11 6.71 -24.80
C GLU A 437 -13.62 7.74 -25.82
N GLU A 438 -12.71 8.65 -25.43
CA GLU A 438 -12.08 9.59 -26.37
C GLU A 438 -11.15 8.87 -27.35
N LEU A 439 -10.57 7.71 -26.99
CA LEU A 439 -9.78 6.87 -27.90
C LEU A 439 -10.64 6.24 -28.99
N GLU A 440 -11.93 5.96 -28.71
CA GLU A 440 -12.85 5.47 -29.75
C GLU A 440 -13.07 6.51 -30.85
N ALA A 441 -12.77 7.78 -30.58
CA ALA A 441 -12.87 8.87 -31.55
C ALA A 441 -11.61 9.05 -32.40
N ALA A 442 -10.56 8.29 -32.13
CA ALA A 442 -9.31 8.41 -32.84
C ALA A 442 -9.42 7.79 -34.24
N ASP A 443 -8.99 8.55 -35.24
CA ASP A 443 -8.75 8.05 -36.59
C ASP A 443 -7.37 7.36 -36.67
N VAL A 444 -6.41 7.86 -35.86
CA VAL A 444 -5.07 7.29 -35.71
C VAL A 444 -4.67 7.22 -34.23
N LEU A 445 -4.13 6.08 -33.81
CA LEU A 445 -3.50 5.90 -32.50
C LEU A 445 -1.98 6.02 -32.62
N LEU A 446 -1.38 6.85 -31.78
CA LEU A 446 0.07 6.88 -31.60
C LEU A 446 0.42 6.11 -30.33
N HIS A 447 0.93 4.89 -30.51
CA HIS A 447 1.41 4.08 -29.41
C HIS A 447 2.82 4.52 -29.02
N VAL A 448 2.93 5.38 -28.01
CA VAL A 448 4.20 5.88 -27.48
C VAL A 448 4.76 4.90 -26.46
N CYS A 449 5.96 4.39 -26.70
CA CYS A 449 6.71 3.53 -25.78
C CYS A 449 8.06 4.14 -25.41
N ASP A 450 8.54 3.87 -24.20
CA ASP A 450 9.89 4.25 -23.79
C ASP A 450 10.88 3.16 -24.22
N SER A 451 11.62 3.41 -25.30
CA SER A 451 12.58 2.46 -25.86
C SER A 451 13.79 2.19 -24.95
N SER A 452 14.03 3.03 -23.95
CA SER A 452 15.11 2.84 -22.97
C SER A 452 14.68 1.95 -21.80
N HIS A 453 13.39 1.61 -21.70
CA HIS A 453 12.89 0.83 -20.57
C HIS A 453 13.26 -0.66 -20.72
N PRO A 454 13.83 -1.31 -19.69
CA PRO A 454 14.17 -2.75 -19.74
C PRO A 454 12.99 -3.71 -19.98
N GLU A 455 11.76 -3.21 -19.85
CA GLU A 455 10.50 -3.97 -19.98
C GLU A 455 9.65 -3.43 -21.14
N VAL A 456 10.26 -2.75 -22.11
CA VAL A 456 9.56 -2.13 -23.24
C VAL A 456 8.64 -3.12 -23.98
N ASP A 457 9.12 -4.35 -24.21
CA ASP A 457 8.34 -5.38 -24.90
C ASP A 457 7.06 -5.76 -24.11
N GLU A 458 7.19 -5.90 -22.79
CA GLU A 458 6.06 -6.19 -21.90
C GLU A 458 5.07 -5.01 -21.84
N GLN A 459 5.58 -3.77 -21.86
CA GLN A 459 4.76 -2.56 -21.88
C GLN A 459 3.99 -2.42 -23.20
N ILE A 460 4.63 -2.65 -24.34
CA ILE A 460 3.98 -2.64 -25.66
C ILE A 460 2.88 -3.71 -25.71
N ALA A 461 3.20 -4.94 -25.29
CA ALA A 461 2.22 -6.02 -25.25
C ALA A 461 1.03 -5.69 -24.34
N ALA A 462 1.27 -5.09 -23.16
CA ALA A 462 0.22 -4.70 -22.23
C ALA A 462 -0.71 -3.63 -22.81
N VAL A 463 -0.18 -2.64 -23.52
CA VAL A 463 -0.99 -1.59 -24.17
C VAL A 463 -1.77 -2.18 -25.35
N ASN A 464 -1.16 -3.04 -26.17
CA ASN A 464 -1.87 -3.73 -27.25
C ASN A 464 -3.05 -4.55 -26.73
N ASN A 465 -2.89 -5.28 -25.63
CA ASN A 465 -3.99 -6.01 -24.99
C ASN A 465 -5.11 -5.07 -24.51
N ILE A 466 -4.78 -3.86 -24.05
CA ILE A 466 -5.79 -2.87 -23.64
C ILE A 466 -6.52 -2.31 -24.86
N VAL A 467 -5.81 -2.02 -25.94
CA VAL A 467 -6.39 -1.58 -27.22
C VAL A 467 -7.35 -2.65 -27.77
N GLU A 468 -6.99 -3.92 -27.65
CA GLU A 468 -7.82 -5.08 -28.01
C GLU A 468 -9.06 -5.23 -27.11
N ASP A 469 -8.88 -5.15 -25.78
CA ASP A 469 -9.98 -5.15 -24.80
C ASP A 469 -11.01 -4.04 -25.11
N MET A 470 -10.53 -2.91 -25.64
CA MET A 470 -11.33 -1.76 -26.04
C MET A 470 -11.93 -1.88 -27.45
N LYS A 471 -11.61 -2.94 -28.20
CA LYS A 471 -12.05 -3.16 -29.58
C LYS A 471 -11.62 -2.05 -30.55
N LEU A 472 -10.39 -1.54 -30.38
CA LEU A 472 -9.80 -0.51 -31.23
C LEU A 472 -8.78 -1.07 -32.24
N ASN A 473 -8.82 -2.38 -32.50
CA ASN A 473 -7.87 -3.07 -33.38
C ASN A 473 -7.95 -2.63 -34.85
N ASP A 474 -9.10 -2.10 -35.27
CA ASP A 474 -9.32 -1.61 -36.64
C ASP A 474 -8.76 -0.19 -36.86
N VAL A 475 -8.37 0.50 -35.78
CA VAL A 475 -7.82 1.87 -35.87
C VAL A 475 -6.33 1.80 -36.22
N VAL A 476 -5.93 2.60 -37.21
CA VAL A 476 -4.52 2.68 -37.64
C VAL A 476 -3.65 3.07 -36.44
N THR A 477 -2.70 2.20 -36.10
CA THR A 477 -1.81 2.40 -34.94
C THR A 477 -0.37 2.57 -35.42
N ILE A 478 0.26 3.68 -35.07
CA ILE A 478 1.67 3.97 -35.32
C ILE A 478 2.44 3.79 -34.02
N LEU A 479 3.41 2.86 -34.02
CA LEU A 479 4.29 2.64 -32.88
C LEU A 479 5.40 3.71 -32.88
N VAL A 480 5.50 4.45 -31.77
CA VAL A 480 6.50 5.51 -31.57
C VAL A 480 7.51 5.02 -30.52
N LEU A 481 8.74 4.81 -30.96
CA LEU A 481 9.89 4.39 -30.16
C LEU A 481 10.53 5.64 -29.53
N ASN A 482 9.97 6.10 -28.41
CA ASN A 482 10.34 7.36 -27.77
C ASN A 482 11.56 7.21 -26.84
N LYS A 483 12.15 8.35 -26.46
CA LYS A 483 13.40 8.47 -25.68
C LYS A 483 14.60 7.84 -26.41
N TRP A 484 14.58 7.90 -27.75
CA TRP A 484 15.67 7.39 -28.62
C TRP A 484 17.05 7.99 -28.31
N ASP A 485 17.07 9.19 -27.72
CA ASP A 485 18.25 9.89 -27.24
C ASP A 485 18.98 9.17 -26.08
N LYS A 486 18.29 8.30 -25.35
CA LYS A 486 18.87 7.54 -24.22
C LYS A 486 19.52 6.21 -24.61
N LEU A 487 19.30 5.74 -25.83
CA LEU A 487 19.81 4.45 -26.29
C LEU A 487 21.22 4.59 -26.88
N ASP A 488 22.07 3.61 -26.61
CA ASP A 488 23.33 3.41 -27.33
C ASP A 488 23.09 2.75 -28.71
N ASP A 489 24.14 2.63 -29.52
CA ASP A 489 24.00 2.15 -30.90
C ASP A 489 23.57 0.67 -30.98
N GLU A 490 23.98 -0.17 -30.01
CA GLU A 490 23.59 -1.58 -29.93
C GLU A 490 22.11 -1.72 -29.57
N GLN A 491 21.64 -0.96 -28.58
CA GLN A 491 20.23 -0.90 -28.18
C GLN A 491 19.33 -0.38 -29.31
N ARG A 492 19.81 0.61 -30.09
CA ARG A 492 19.08 1.13 -31.25
C ARG A 492 18.92 0.08 -32.34
N GLU A 493 19.99 -0.65 -32.66
CA GLU A 493 19.94 -1.73 -33.65
C GLU A 493 18.98 -2.84 -33.21
N LEU A 494 19.04 -3.24 -31.94
CA LEU A 494 18.10 -4.22 -31.37
C LEU A 494 16.64 -3.77 -31.48
N MET A 495 16.35 -2.52 -31.11
CA MET A 495 14.99 -1.97 -31.19
C MET A 495 14.47 -1.90 -32.63
N GLN A 496 15.30 -1.53 -33.60
CA GLN A 496 14.91 -1.51 -35.02
C GLN A 496 14.68 -2.93 -35.56
N ASN A 497 15.47 -3.91 -35.13
CA ASN A 497 15.28 -5.30 -35.52
C ASN A 497 13.98 -5.89 -34.94
N ASN A 498 13.68 -5.61 -33.68
CA ASN A 498 12.48 -6.11 -33.00
C ASN A 498 11.20 -5.38 -33.47
N TYR A 499 11.31 -4.08 -33.75
CA TYR A 499 10.20 -3.22 -34.16
C TYR A 499 10.52 -2.45 -35.46
N PRO A 500 10.59 -3.14 -36.61
CA PRO A 500 11.02 -2.52 -37.87
C PRO A 500 10.05 -1.45 -38.40
N GLN A 501 8.79 -1.50 -37.95
CA GLN A 501 7.75 -0.51 -38.28
C GLN A 501 7.65 0.60 -37.21
N GLY A 502 8.42 0.51 -36.12
CA GLY A 502 8.43 1.50 -35.06
C GLY A 502 9.21 2.75 -35.47
N ILE A 503 8.63 3.92 -35.23
CA ILE A 503 9.25 5.21 -35.60
C ILE A 503 10.16 5.69 -34.46
N PRO A 504 11.49 5.77 -34.66
CA PRO A 504 12.41 6.34 -33.69
C PRO A 504 12.08 7.80 -33.41
N SER A 505 11.97 8.18 -32.14
CA SER A 505 11.61 9.55 -31.76
C SER A 505 12.22 9.95 -30.42
N SER A 506 12.51 11.24 -30.27
CA SER A 506 12.86 11.84 -29.00
C SER A 506 11.92 13.01 -28.77
N ALA A 507 10.91 12.81 -27.93
CA ALA A 507 9.87 13.81 -27.66
C ALA A 507 10.44 15.16 -27.17
N VAL A 508 11.62 15.16 -26.54
CA VAL A 508 12.31 16.38 -26.10
C VAL A 508 12.98 17.14 -27.26
N ASN A 509 13.26 16.46 -28.38
CA ASN A 509 13.91 17.03 -29.55
C ASN A 509 12.95 17.09 -30.75
N ARG A 510 12.46 18.31 -31.04
CA ARG A 510 11.52 18.58 -32.14
C ARG A 510 11.99 18.08 -33.50
N ARG A 511 13.30 18.10 -33.81
CA ARG A 511 13.82 17.66 -35.12
C ARG A 511 13.65 16.16 -35.34
N SER A 512 13.67 15.38 -34.27
CA SER A 512 13.48 13.92 -34.34
C SER A 512 12.04 13.54 -34.73
N LEU A 513 11.08 14.44 -34.54
CA LEU A 513 9.67 14.17 -34.79
C LEU A 513 9.25 14.36 -36.25
N ASN A 514 10.15 14.81 -37.14
CA ASN A 514 9.81 15.07 -38.54
C ASN A 514 9.28 13.81 -39.24
N ILE A 515 9.93 12.66 -39.03
CA ILE A 515 9.53 11.37 -39.61
C ILE A 515 8.16 10.96 -39.07
N LEU A 516 7.95 11.10 -37.76
CA LEU A 516 6.67 10.80 -37.12
C LEU A 516 5.53 11.67 -37.70
N VAL A 517 5.79 12.95 -37.92
CA VAL A 517 4.82 13.88 -38.52
C VAL A 517 4.45 13.47 -39.94
N GLU A 518 5.43 13.08 -40.76
CA GLU A 518 5.17 12.61 -42.13
C GLU A 518 4.31 11.33 -42.13
N GLU A 519 4.60 10.38 -41.24
CA GLU A 519 3.81 9.15 -41.12
C GLU A 519 2.38 9.40 -40.62
N ILE A 520 2.19 10.34 -39.69
CA ILE A 520 0.83 10.76 -39.26
C ILE A 520 0.04 11.30 -40.45
N LEU A 521 0.64 12.18 -41.25
CA LEU A 521 -0.02 12.77 -42.42
C LEU A 521 -0.34 11.70 -43.47
N ASN A 522 0.60 10.79 -43.74
CA ASN A 522 0.38 9.68 -44.67
C ASN A 522 -0.75 8.75 -44.21
N ALA A 523 -0.84 8.46 -42.91
CA ALA A 523 -1.92 7.65 -42.35
C ALA A 523 -3.29 8.34 -42.50
N ILE A 524 -3.35 9.64 -42.25
CA ILE A 524 -4.57 10.44 -42.41
C ILE A 524 -4.99 10.53 -43.88
N ASP A 525 -4.05 10.77 -44.80
CA ASP A 525 -4.33 10.84 -46.23
C ASP A 525 -4.93 9.53 -46.75
N ARG A 526 -4.42 8.36 -46.28
CA ARG A 526 -5.00 7.04 -46.62
C ARG A 526 -6.46 6.90 -46.16
N LEU A 527 -6.79 7.39 -44.97
CA LEU A 527 -8.16 7.37 -44.44
C LEU A 527 -9.10 8.32 -45.23
N GLY A 528 -8.57 9.44 -45.73
CA GLY A 528 -9.31 10.38 -46.56
C GLY A 528 -9.61 9.89 -47.98
N HIS A 529 -8.94 8.84 -48.46
CA HIS A 529 -9.13 8.25 -49.79
C HIS A 529 -10.14 7.07 -49.82
N GLU A 530 -10.72 6.68 -48.68
CA GLU A 530 -11.67 5.55 -48.58
C GLU A 530 -13.17 5.93 -48.64
N PHE A 531 -13.52 7.19 -48.98
CA PHE A 531 -14.92 7.65 -49.11
C PHE A 531 -15.34 8.02 -50.53
#